data_AF-H9VGU8-F1
#
_entry.id   AF-H9VGU8-F1
#
_cell.length_a   1.000
_cell.length_b   1.000
_cell.length_c   1.000
_cell.angle_alpha   90.00
_cell.angle_beta   90.00
_cell.angle_gamma   90.00
#
_symmetry.space_group_name_H-M   'P 1'
#
loop_
_entity.id
_entity.type
_entity.pdbx_description
1 polymer ?
#
loop_
_entity_poly.entity_id
_entity_poly.type
_entity_poly.pdbx_seq_one_letter_code
_entity_poly.pdbx_strand_id
1 'polypeptide(L)' 'ENLQAGIVWVNCAQPTFCQAPWGGNKRSGFGRELGKWGLENYLSVKQVTEYISNDPWGWYPQPSKL' A
#
# COMPACT_ATOMS: atom_id res chain seq x y z
N GLU A 1 17.34 20.06 8.29
CA GLU A 1 16.84 18.79 7.71
C GLU A 1 17.43 17.54 8.39
N ASN A 2 17.40 17.40 9.73
CA ASN A 2 18.13 16.28 10.39
C ASN A 2 17.30 15.44 11.39
N LEU A 3 15.97 15.52 11.37
CA LEU A 3 15.15 14.69 12.28
C LEU A 3 14.78 13.37 11.60
N GLN A 4 15.44 12.30 12.04
CA GLN A 4 15.06 10.94 11.68
C GLN A 4 13.98 10.44 12.65
N ALA A 5 12.75 10.94 12.49
CA ALA A 5 11.57 10.55 13.26
C ALA A 5 10.35 10.39 12.34
N GLY A 6 9.33 9.66 12.81
CA GLY A 6 8.07 9.51 12.05
C GLY A 6 7.09 10.67 12.25
N ILE A 7 7.26 11.46 13.31
CA ILE A 7 6.43 12.61 13.68
C ILE A 7 7.34 13.72 14.20
N VAL A 8 7.09 14.96 13.77
CA VAL A 8 7.77 16.16 14.24
C VAL A 8 6.72 17.21 14.56
N TRP A 9 6.78 17.76 15.78
CA TRP A 9 5.98 18.90 16.17
C TRP A 9 6.83 20.18 16.12
N VAL A 10 6.22 21.29 15.69
CA VAL A 10 6.89 22.60 15.60
C VAL A 10 6.20 23.54 16.59
N ASN A 11 6.96 24.07 17.56
CA ASN A 11 6.47 24.97 18.62
C ASN A 11 5.34 24.39 19.51
N CYS A 12 5.18 23.07 19.51
CA CYS A 12 4.29 22.33 20.41
C CYS A 12 4.84 20.91 20.63
N ALA A 13 4.21 20.13 21.52
CA ALA A 13 4.56 18.73 21.73
C ALA A 13 3.32 17.94 22.12
N GLN A 14 3.16 16.75 21.55
CA GLN A 14 2.12 15.74 21.84
C GLN A 14 0.77 15.77 21.08
N PRO A 15 0.29 16.86 20.43
CA PRO A 15 -0.98 16.78 19.71
C PRO A 15 -1.01 15.66 18.68
N THR A 16 -2.07 14.86 18.72
CA THR A 16 -2.35 13.82 17.74
C THR A 16 -3.79 13.99 17.27
N PHE A 17 -4.01 13.76 15.99
CA PHE A 17 -5.29 13.96 15.33
C PHE A 17 -5.56 12.75 14.43
N CYS A 18 -6.79 12.24 14.46
CA CYS A 18 -7.17 11.04 13.71
C CYS A 18 -6.97 11.18 12.18
N GLN A 19 -6.83 12.39 11.67
CA GLN A 19 -6.61 12.69 10.25
C GLN A 19 -5.17 12.43 9.79
N ALA A 20 -4.19 12.55 10.69
CA ALA A 20 -2.76 12.44 10.37
C ALA A 20 -2.22 11.04 10.74
N PRO A 21 -1.21 10.51 10.03
CA PRO A 21 -0.65 9.21 10.33
C PRO A 21 0.19 9.24 11.62
N TRP A 22 0.11 8.16 12.41
CA TRP A 22 0.93 7.94 13.59
C TRP A 22 1.83 6.72 13.41
N GLY A 23 3.14 6.87 13.65
CA GLY A 23 4.08 5.75 13.63
C GLY A 23 5.53 6.20 13.55
N GLY A 24 6.44 5.33 13.98
CA GLY A 24 7.86 5.63 14.12
C GLY A 24 8.73 5.24 12.93
N ASN A 25 10.04 5.27 13.17
CA ASN A 25 11.07 4.68 12.31
C ASN A 25 12.15 4.02 13.21
N LYS A 26 13.08 3.26 12.60
CA LYS A 26 14.15 2.55 13.31
C LYS A 26 13.60 1.56 14.36
N ARG A 27 14.15 1.57 15.58
CA ARG A 27 13.72 0.71 16.69
C ARG A 27 12.33 1.02 17.22
N SER A 28 11.71 2.14 16.82
CA SER A 28 10.33 2.48 17.16
C SER A 28 9.30 1.71 16.31
N GLY A 29 9.74 0.82 15.41
CA GLY A 29 8.89 -0.02 14.58
C GLY A 29 8.69 0.51 13.16
N PHE A 30 7.73 -0.09 12.46
CA PHE A 30 7.36 0.18 11.07
C PHE A 30 5.84 0.19 10.90
N GLY A 31 5.33 0.68 9.76
CA GLY A 31 3.90 0.88 9.54
C GLY A 31 3.39 2.22 10.06
N ARG A 32 2.11 2.53 9.79
CA ARG A 32 1.43 3.76 10.21
C ARG A 32 -0.01 3.44 10.59
N GLU A 33 -0.46 3.99 11.71
CA GLU A 33 -1.85 3.97 12.17
C GLU A 33 -2.50 5.35 11.98
N LEU A 34 -3.79 5.45 12.32
CA LEU A 34 -4.63 6.64 12.10
C LEU A 34 -4.71 7.08 10.62
N GLY A 35 -5.53 8.09 10.33
CA GLY A 35 -5.74 8.57 8.96
C GLY A 35 -6.15 7.46 7.99
N LYS A 36 -5.86 7.68 6.71
CA LYS A 36 -6.06 6.64 5.68
C LYS A 36 -5.10 5.45 5.83
N TRP A 37 -3.90 5.67 6.36
CA TRP A 37 -2.88 4.63 6.54
C TRP A 37 -3.31 3.56 7.54
N GLY A 38 -3.95 3.98 8.64
CA GLY A 38 -4.53 3.06 9.62
C GLY A 38 -5.65 2.23 9.01
N LEU A 39 -6.52 2.84 8.19
CA LEU A 39 -7.58 2.10 7.49
C LEU A 39 -6.99 1.08 6.50
N GLU A 40 -5.97 1.47 5.73
CA GLU A 40 -5.31 0.59 4.75
C GLU A 40 -4.75 -0.69 5.39
N ASN A 41 -4.32 -0.66 6.65
CA ASN A 41 -3.85 -1.86 7.36
C ASN A 41 -4.93 -2.94 7.58
N TYR A 42 -6.21 -2.57 7.49
CA TYR A 42 -7.35 -3.49 7.64
C TYR A 42 -7.98 -3.87 6.30
N LEU A 43 -7.41 -3.42 5.18
CA LEU A 43 -7.88 -3.75 3.84
C LEU A 43 -7.01 -4.85 3.22
N SER A 44 -7.61 -5.65 2.34
CA SER A 44 -6.88 -6.62 1.52
C SER A 44 -6.88 -6.15 0.07
N VAL A 45 -5.70 -5.92 -0.49
CA VAL A 45 -5.53 -5.57 -1.91
C VAL A 45 -5.74 -6.82 -2.76
N LYS A 46 -6.65 -6.75 -3.73
CA LYS A 46 -6.93 -7.83 -4.68
C LYS A 46 -6.77 -7.32 -6.11
N GLN A 47 -5.85 -7.91 -6.86
CA GLN A 47 -5.76 -7.69 -8.29
C GLN A 47 -6.80 -8.58 -9.01
N VAL A 48 -7.57 -7.97 -9.91
CA VAL A 48 -8.48 -8.68 -10.82
C VAL A 48 -8.06 -8.32 -12.24
N THR A 49 -7.83 -9.33 -13.06
CA THR A 49 -7.43 -9.16 -14.46
C THR A 49 -8.23 -10.15 -15.29
N GLU A 50 -8.96 -9.65 -16.26
CA GLU A 50 -9.81 -10.42 -17.15
C GLU A 50 -9.29 -10.29 -18.58
N TYR A 51 -9.13 -11.43 -19.27
CA TYR A 51 -8.89 -11.44 -20.70
C TYR A 51 -10.23 -11.38 -21.42
N ILE A 52 -10.54 -10.23 -22.00
CA ILE A 52 -11.86 -9.94 -22.60
C ILE A 52 -11.95 -10.27 -24.10
N SER A 53 -10.85 -10.70 -24.74
CA SER A 53 -10.89 -11.07 -26.15
C SER A 53 -11.40 -12.50 -26.33
N ASN A 54 -12.14 -12.72 -27.42
CA ASN A 54 -12.50 -14.06 -27.89
C ASN A 54 -11.38 -14.71 -28.71
N ASP A 55 -10.30 -13.96 -29.00
CA ASP A 55 -9.15 -14.48 -29.73
C ASP A 55 -8.41 -15.53 -28.90
N PRO A 56 -7.81 -16.54 -29.55
CA PRO A 56 -6.92 -17.46 -28.85
C PRO A 56 -5.69 -16.70 -28.34
N TRP A 57 -5.20 -17.06 -27.14
CA TRP A 57 -3.97 -16.49 -26.57
C TRP A 57 -2.74 -16.63 -27.48
N GLY A 58 -2.71 -17.63 -28.37
CA GLY A 58 -1.71 -17.73 -29.44
C GLY A 58 -0.30 -18.15 -29.01
N TRP A 59 -0.11 -18.56 -27.76
CA TRP A 59 1.22 -18.99 -27.26
C TRP A 59 1.70 -20.32 -27.86
N TYR A 60 0.80 -21.27 -28.06
CA TYR A 60 1.14 -22.59 -28.61
C TYR A 60 0.76 -22.69 -30.09
N PRO A 61 1.56 -23.39 -30.92
CA PRO A 61 1.18 -23.68 -32.30
C PRO A 61 -0.08 -24.55 -32.33
N GLN A 62 -0.96 -24.30 -33.28
CA GLN A 62 -2.14 -25.15 -33.47
C GLN A 62 -1.72 -26.53 -33.98
N PRO A 63 -2.31 -27.64 -33.46
CA PRO A 63 -2.02 -28.96 -33.98
C PRO A 63 -2.41 -29.07 -35.46
N SER A 64 -1.59 -29.78 -36.24
CA SER A 64 -1.92 -30.08 -37.64
C SER A 64 -3.19 -30.92 -37.70
N LYS A 65 -4.17 -30.48 -38.49
CA LYS A 65 -5.35 -31.30 -38.80
C LYS A 65 -4.87 -32.54 -39.57
N LEU A 66 -5.01 -33.73 -38.98
CA LEU A 66 -4.98 -35.00 -39.71
C LEU A 66 -6.29 -35.15 -40.49
#